data_AF-A0A147HVL8-F1
#
_entry.id   AF-A0A147HVL8-F1
#
_cell.length_a   1.000
_cell.length_b   1.000
_cell.length_c   1.000
_cell.angle_alpha   90.00
_cell.angle_beta   90.00
_cell.angle_gamma   90.00
#
_symmetry.space_group_name_H-M   'P 1'
#
loop_
_entity.id
_entity.type
_entity.pdbx_description
1 polymer ?
#
loop_
_entity_poly.entity_id
_entity_poly.type
_entity_poly.pdbx_seq_one_letter_code
_entity_poly.pdbx_strand_id
1 'polypeptide(L)'
;QAVEHRLLAPRGAGMLAPVFDSLMTLCEAALGRRFSVGTAGRLSADERLLLDLLGGSRRCRACIVCPEERAAMLDCSLCSTRIMLALVAGPIPASGEAVR
;
A
#
# COMPACT_ATOMS: atom_id res chain seq x y z
N GLN A 1 11.61 -2.07 10.14
CA GLN A 1 11.41 -0.61 10.35
C GLN A 1 12.51 0.29 9.77
N ALA A 2 13.82 0.00 9.84
CA ALA A 2 14.87 0.95 9.35
C ALA A 2 15.11 1.01 7.82
N VAL A 3 14.80 -0.05 7.06
CA VAL A 3 15.08 -0.11 5.61
C VAL A 3 14.07 0.72 4.81
N GLU A 4 12.80 0.64 5.19
CA GLU A 4 11.71 1.33 4.52
C GLU A 4 11.80 2.85 4.68
N HIS A 5 12.10 3.34 5.89
CA HIS A 5 12.34 4.75 6.11
C HIS A 5 13.55 5.27 5.29
N ARG A 6 14.61 4.46 5.13
CA ARG A 6 15.78 4.85 4.29
C ARG A 6 15.45 4.90 2.79
N LEU A 7 14.50 4.10 2.32
CA LEU A 7 14.06 4.12 0.91
C LEU A 7 13.08 5.27 0.63
N LEU A 8 12.25 5.63 1.62
CA LEU A 8 11.19 6.62 1.48
C LEU A 8 11.62 8.04 1.84
N ALA A 9 12.51 8.22 2.82
CA ALA A 9 12.98 9.53 3.26
C ALA A 9 13.62 10.38 2.14
N PRO A 10 14.46 9.82 1.23
CA PRO A 10 15.01 10.58 0.10
C PRO A 10 13.94 11.09 -0.89
N ARG A 11 12.71 10.53 -0.83
CA ARG A 11 11.60 10.89 -1.71
C ARG A 11 10.57 11.81 -1.03
N GLY A 12 10.91 12.37 0.13
CA GLY A 12 9.97 13.17 0.95
C GLY A 12 8.83 12.35 1.57
N ALA A 13 8.89 11.01 1.43
CA ALA A 13 7.81 10.09 1.77
C ALA A 13 8.08 9.32 3.08
N GLY A 14 9.04 9.75 3.90
CA GLY A 14 9.45 9.05 5.12
C GLY A 14 8.29 8.77 6.09
N MET A 15 7.29 9.65 6.13
CA MET A 15 6.06 9.46 6.91
C MET A 15 5.21 8.27 6.46
N LEU A 16 5.40 7.75 5.25
CA LEU A 16 4.70 6.55 4.76
C LEU A 16 5.29 5.25 5.32
N ALA A 17 6.51 5.26 5.86
CA ALA A 17 7.13 4.04 6.39
C ALA A 17 6.24 3.32 7.44
N PRO A 18 5.73 3.98 8.50
CA PRO A 18 4.82 3.32 9.45
C PRO A 18 3.48 2.90 8.83
N VAL A 19 3.04 3.57 7.75
CA VAL A 19 1.80 3.25 7.04
C VAL A 19 1.93 1.92 6.34
N PHE A 20 3.01 1.73 5.59
CA PHE A 20 3.28 0.49 4.90
C PHE A 20 3.57 -0.65 5.87
N ASP A 21 4.28 -0.42 6.97
CA ASP A 21 4.50 -1.44 8.02
C ASP A 21 3.18 -1.95 8.61
N SER A 22 2.23 -1.04 8.88
CA SER A 22 0.87 -1.39 9.32
C SER A 22 0.09 -2.15 8.25
N LEU A 23 0.14 -1.68 7.00
CA LEU A 23 -0.53 -2.34 5.87
C LEU A 23 -0.01 -3.77 5.67
N MET A 24 1.31 -3.97 5.70
CA MET A 24 1.93 -5.28 5.56
C MET A 24 1.50 -6.22 6.68
N THR A 25 1.47 -5.74 7.93
CA THR A 25 0.99 -6.52 9.08
C THR A 25 -0.47 -6.97 8.90
N LEU A 26 -1.34 -6.07 8.43
CA LEU A 26 -2.75 -6.38 8.19
C LEU A 26 -2.94 -7.30 6.98
N CYS A 27 -2.13 -7.17 5.94
CA CYS A 27 -2.11 -8.09 4.80
C CYS A 27 -1.74 -9.51 5.23
N GLU A 28 -0.67 -9.67 6.02
CA GLU A 28 -0.28 -10.99 6.55
C GLU A 28 -1.36 -11.59 7.46
N ALA A 29 -2.00 -10.75 8.29
CA ALA A 29 -3.10 -11.18 9.14
C ALA A 29 -4.33 -11.65 8.34
N ALA A 30 -4.65 -10.96 7.23
CA ALA A 30 -5.74 -11.33 6.33
C ALA A 30 -5.40 -12.60 5.52
N LEU A 31 -4.17 -12.73 5.03
CA LEU A 31 -3.70 -13.91 4.30
C LEU A 31 -3.52 -15.15 5.19
N GLY A 32 -3.36 -14.96 6.51
CA GLY A 32 -3.07 -16.04 7.45
C GLY A 32 -1.67 -16.64 7.29
N ARG A 33 -0.79 -15.96 6.55
CA ARG A 33 0.60 -16.37 6.28
C ARG A 33 1.45 -15.14 6.00
N ARG A 34 2.78 -15.32 6.05
CA ARG A 34 3.74 -14.27 5.67
C ARG A 34 3.56 -13.83 4.22
N PHE A 35 3.81 -12.56 3.98
CA PHE A 35 3.74 -11.94 2.67
C PHE A 35 4.93 -12.40 1.83
N SER A 36 4.65 -12.94 0.65
CA SER A 36 5.68 -13.36 -0.28
C SER A 36 6.15 -12.17 -1.10
N VAL A 37 7.44 -11.87 -1.03
CA VAL A 37 8.09 -10.87 -1.88
C VAL A 37 8.68 -11.56 -3.10
N GLY A 38 8.50 -10.94 -4.27
CA GLY A 38 9.04 -11.44 -5.52
C GLY A 38 10.58 -11.37 -5.59
N THR A 39 11.11 -11.63 -6.78
CA THR A 39 12.55 -11.46 -7.07
C THR A 39 12.76 -10.26 -7.97
N ALA A 40 14.02 -9.80 -8.11
CA ALA A 40 14.36 -8.68 -8.99
C ALA A 40 13.91 -8.99 -10.44
N GLY A 41 12.81 -8.36 -10.88
CA GLY A 41 12.24 -8.52 -12.22
C GLY A 41 10.90 -9.25 -12.29
N ARG A 42 10.41 -9.87 -11.20
CA ARG A 42 9.10 -10.53 -11.20
C ARG A 42 8.39 -10.41 -9.85
N LEU A 43 7.20 -9.80 -9.89
CA LEU A 43 6.31 -9.69 -8.74
C LEU A 43 5.77 -11.07 -8.33
N SER A 44 5.64 -11.29 -7.03
CA SER A 44 4.90 -12.39 -6.45
C SER A 44 3.39 -12.23 -6.69
N ALA A 45 2.63 -13.30 -6.42
CA ALA A 45 1.17 -13.23 -6.42
C ALA A 45 0.65 -12.25 -5.36
N ASP A 46 1.33 -12.14 -4.21
CA ASP A 46 0.92 -11.27 -3.11
C ASP A 46 1.17 -9.81 -3.44
N GLU A 47 2.30 -9.48 -4.08
CA GLU A 47 2.60 -8.13 -4.54
C GLU A 47 1.58 -7.67 -5.58
N ARG A 48 1.22 -8.55 -6.52
CA ARG A 48 0.20 -8.24 -7.53
C ARG A 48 -1.18 -8.07 -6.90
N LEU A 49 -1.54 -8.91 -5.94
CA LEU A 49 -2.77 -8.77 -5.17
C LEU A 49 -2.81 -7.44 -4.40
N LEU A 50 -1.73 -7.08 -3.71
CA LEU A 50 -1.64 -5.84 -2.96
C LEU A 50 -1.77 -4.61 -3.88
N LEU A 51 -1.16 -4.66 -5.06
CA LEU A 51 -1.30 -3.60 -6.07
C LEU A 51 -2.74 -3.49 -6.58
N ASP A 52 -3.44 -4.60 -6.83
CA ASP A 52 -4.85 -4.59 -7.25
C ASP A 52 -5.77 -3.99 -6.16
N LEU A 53 -5.49 -4.31 -4.89
CA LEU A 53 -6.21 -3.77 -3.74
C LEU A 53 -5.93 -2.27 -3.53
N LEU A 54 -4.66 -1.85 -3.60
CA LEU A 54 -4.26 -0.44 -3.56
C LEU A 54 -4.76 0.36 -4.76
N GLY A 55 -4.88 -0.29 -5.93
CA GLY A 55 -5.49 0.27 -7.13
C GLY A 55 -7.01 0.36 -7.04
N GLY A 56 -7.64 -0.40 -6.13
CA GLY A 56 -9.10 -0.39 -5.91
C GLY A 56 -9.89 -1.13 -6.97
N SER A 57 -9.18 -1.82 -7.85
CA SER A 57 -9.78 -2.73 -8.82
C SER A 57 -10.46 -3.91 -8.12
N ARG A 58 -10.05 -4.23 -6.88
CA ARG A 58 -10.61 -5.31 -6.08
C ARG A 58 -10.77 -4.90 -4.62
N ARG A 59 -11.73 -5.52 -3.93
CA ARG A 59 -11.91 -5.43 -2.47
C ARG A 59 -11.32 -6.65 -1.79
N CYS A 60 -10.87 -6.53 -0.54
CA CYS A 60 -10.26 -7.64 0.21
C CYS A 60 -11.11 -8.91 0.17
N ARG A 61 -12.41 -8.78 0.46
CA ARG A 61 -13.37 -9.91 0.48
C ARG A 61 -13.51 -10.66 -0.84
N ALA A 62 -13.23 -10.02 -1.97
CA ALA A 62 -13.32 -10.65 -3.28
C ALA A 62 -12.07 -11.48 -3.62
N CYS A 63 -11.00 -11.35 -2.83
CA CYS A 63 -9.70 -11.94 -3.16
C CYS A 63 -9.12 -12.82 -2.05
N ILE A 64 -9.53 -12.60 -0.80
CA ILE A 64 -8.98 -13.27 0.37
C ILE A 64 -10.14 -13.85 1.19
N VAL A 65 -10.10 -15.16 1.41
CA VAL A 65 -11.02 -15.83 2.34
C VAL A 65 -10.47 -15.62 3.75
N CYS A 66 -11.03 -14.66 4.48
CA CYS A 66 -10.63 -14.32 5.85
C CYS A 66 -11.83 -13.85 6.69
N PRO A 67 -11.71 -13.80 8.03
CA PRO A 67 -12.76 -13.28 8.90
C PRO A 67 -13.14 -11.84 8.53
N GLU A 68 -14.42 -11.51 8.70
CA GLU A 68 -14.99 -10.19 8.37
C GLU A 68 -14.22 -9.04 9.01
N GLU A 69 -13.86 -9.17 10.28
CA GLU A 69 -13.11 -8.16 11.03
C GLU A 69 -11.76 -7.85 10.38
N ARG A 70 -11.04 -8.88 9.92
CA ARG A 70 -9.72 -8.71 9.26
C ARG A 70 -9.86 -8.08 7.90
N ALA A 71 -10.88 -8.49 7.14
CA ALA A 71 -11.17 -7.86 5.85
C ALA A 71 -11.51 -6.37 6.01
N ALA A 72 -12.31 -6.00 7.02
CA ALA A 72 -12.67 -4.62 7.30
C ALA A 72 -11.47 -3.77 7.75
N MET A 73 -10.61 -4.30 8.63
CA MET A 73 -9.38 -3.61 9.04
C MET A 73 -8.41 -3.41 7.87
N LEU A 74 -8.27 -4.40 7.00
CA LEU A 74 -7.44 -4.29 5.81
C LEU A 74 -8.01 -3.29 4.80
N ASP A 75 -9.31 -3.31 4.53
CA ASP A 75 -9.96 -2.32 3.66
C ASP A 75 -9.80 -0.88 4.23
N CYS A 76 -9.87 -0.71 5.56
CA CYS A 76 -9.62 0.58 6.22
C CYS A 76 -8.16 1.05 6.04
N SER A 77 -7.20 0.16 6.27
CA SER A 77 -5.76 0.45 6.08
C SER A 77 -5.43 0.78 4.62
N LEU A 78 -6.01 0.06 3.66
CA LEU A 78 -5.89 0.36 2.23
C LEU A 78 -6.44 1.75 1.90
N CYS A 79 -7.61 2.10 2.42
CA CYS A 79 -8.20 3.42 2.23
C CYS A 79 -7.28 4.54 2.76
N SER A 80 -6.83 4.40 4.01
CA SER A 80 -5.94 5.37 4.66
C SER A 80 -4.59 5.48 3.93
N THR A 81 -4.01 4.36 3.51
CA THR A 81 -2.77 4.32 2.74
C THR A 81 -2.90 5.09 1.42
N ARG A 82 -4.02 4.93 0.70
CA ARG A 82 -4.28 5.64 -0.56
C ARG A 82 -4.40 7.14 -0.37
N ILE A 83 -5.05 7.57 0.72
CA ILE A 83 -5.12 8.99 1.08
C ILE A 83 -3.71 9.53 1.35
N MET A 84 -2.91 8.83 2.15
CA MET A 84 -1.54 9.28 2.46
C MET A 84 -0.63 9.27 1.23
N LEU A 85 -0.79 8.29 0.33
CA LEU A 85 -0.10 8.28 -0.96
C LEU A 85 -0.49 9.50 -1.82
N ALA A 86 -1.78 9.84 -1.88
CA ALA A 86 -2.25 11.01 -2.62
C ALA A 86 -1.71 12.33 -2.02
N LEU A 87 -1.62 12.42 -0.69
CA LEU A 87 -1.06 13.60 -0.01
C LEU A 87 0.44 13.74 -0.26
N VAL A 88 1.19 12.64 -0.27
CA VAL A 88 2.65 12.65 -0.50
C VAL A 88 3.01 12.82 -1.97
N ALA A 89 2.22 12.27 -2.89
CA ALA A 89 2.42 12.46 -4.33
C ALA A 89 2.15 13.91 -4.78
N GLY A 90 1.48 14.71 -3.94
CA GLY A 90 1.02 16.05 -4.27
C GLY A 90 -0.12 16.03 -5.29
N PRO A 91 -0.82 17.17 -5.48
CA PRO A 91 -1.69 17.31 -6.64
C PRO A 91 -0.85 17.13 -7.91
N ILE A 92 -1.34 16.32 -8.85
CA ILE A 92 -0.82 16.34 -10.23
C ILE A 92 -0.93 17.80 -10.66
N PRO A 93 0.17 18.50 -11.01
CA PRO A 93 0.06 19.86 -11.48
C PRO A 93 -0.89 19.84 -12.66
N ALA A 94 -2.01 20.54 -12.53
CA ALA A 94 -2.89 20.77 -13.66
C ALA A 94 -2.01 21.39 -14.74
N SER A 95 -1.92 20.73 -15.89
CA SER A 95 -1.16 21.17 -17.05
C SER A 95 -1.59 22.61 -17.39
N GLY A 96 -0.92 23.62 -16.82
CA GLY A 96 -1.46 24.97 -16.81
C GLY A 96 -0.75 26.03 -15.96
N GLU A 97 0.04 25.70 -14.94
CA GLU A 97 0.89 26.72 -14.27
C GLU A 97 2.27 26.80 -14.94
N ALA A 98 2.32 27.65 -15.95
CA ALA A 98 3.55 28.21 -16.46
C ALA A 98 4.25 28.99 -15.34
N VAL A 99 5.51 28.63 -15.12
CA VAL A 99 6.54 29.39 -14.40
C VAL A 99 6.32 30.90 -14.53
N ARG A 100 6.19 31.57 -13.38
CA ARG A 100 6.52 32.98 -13.20
C ARG A 100 7.40 33.12 -11.98
#